data_AF-A0A371QHS0-F1
#
_entry.id   AF-A0A371QHS0-F1
#
_cell.length_a   1.000
_cell.length_b   1.000
_cell.length_c   1.000
_cell.angle_alpha   90.00
_cell.angle_beta   90.00
_cell.angle_gamma   90.00
#
_symmetry.space_group_name_H-M   'P 1'
#
loop_
_entity.id
_entity.type
_entity.pdbx_description
1 polymer ?
#
loop_
_entity_poly.entity_id
_entity_poly.type
_entity_poly.pdbx_seq_one_letter_code
_entity_poly.pdbx_strand_id
1 'polypeptide(L)' 'MTWFEFDFRRVLALANGWIEVRKRGSHHHFKKEGVPYLVTIPVHGNEDLGKGLERKILKDLGL' A
#
# COMPACT_ATOMS: atom_id res chain seq x y z
N MET A 1 -0.64 1.78 -18.57
CA MET A 1 -1.27 1.82 -17.24
C MET A 1 -2.51 0.95 -17.30
N THR A 2 -2.39 -0.31 -16.88
CA THR A 2 -3.53 -1.22 -16.84
C THR A 2 -4.37 -0.87 -15.61
N TRP A 3 -5.68 -0.67 -15.78
CA TRP A 3 -6.63 -0.26 -14.74
C TRP A 3 -6.62 -1.12 -13.46
N PHE A 4 -6.00 -2.30 -13.48
CA PHE A 4 -5.87 -3.23 -12.36
C PHE A 4 -4.81 -2.87 -11.31
N GLU A 5 -3.95 -1.87 -11.56
CA GLU A 5 -2.86 -1.50 -10.64
C GLU A 5 -3.16 -0.25 -9.79
N PHE A 6 -4.33 0.34 -9.96
CA PHE A 6 -4.71 1.54 -9.21
C PHE A 6 -5.30 1.15 -7.85
N ASP A 7 -4.66 1.61 -6.77
CA ASP A 7 -5.21 1.59 -5.42
C ASP A 7 -4.86 2.91 -4.74
N PHE A 8 -5.87 3.57 -4.16
CA PHE A 8 -5.69 4.85 -3.48
C PHE A 8 -4.68 4.78 -2.33
N ARG A 9 -4.61 3.65 -1.60
CA ARG A 9 -3.70 3.44 -0.47
C ARG A 9 -2.24 3.38 -0.94
N ARG A 10 -2.01 2.84 -2.14
CA ARG A 10 -0.68 2.89 -2.78
C ARG A 10 -0.28 4.33 -3.12
N VAL A 11 -1.20 5.10 -3.69
CA VAL A 11 -0.95 6.53 -3.98
C VAL A 11 -0.65 7.29 -2.69
N LEU A 12 -1.42 7.02 -1.63
CA LEU A 12 -1.24 7.64 -0.33
C LEU A 12 0.10 7.27 0.33
N ALA A 13 0.53 6.02 0.23
CA ALA A 13 1.84 5.58 0.72
C ALA A 13 2.97 6.37 0.02
N LEU A 14 2.94 6.43 -1.32
CA LEU A 14 3.92 7.17 -2.12
C LEU A 14 3.95 8.66 -1.73
N ALA A 15 2.79 9.28 -1.56
CA ALA A 15 2.68 10.68 -1.14
C ALA A 15 3.24 10.93 0.28
N ASN A 16 3.29 9.91 1.13
CA ASN A 16 3.80 10.00 2.51
C ASN A 16 5.26 9.52 2.65
N GLY A 17 6.01 9.50 1.53
CA GLY A 17 7.43 9.19 1.51
C GLY A 17 7.75 7.69 1.65
N TRP A 18 6.75 6.82 1.46
CA TRP A 18 7.00 5.40 1.29
C TRP A 18 7.43 5.11 -0.14
N ILE A 19 8.34 4.17 -0.31
CA ILE A 19 8.90 3.74 -1.60
C ILE A 19 8.52 2.28 -1.81
N GLU A 20 7.96 1.98 -2.98
CA GLU A 20 7.68 0.60 -3.38
C GLU A 20 8.98 -0.15 -3.69
N VAL A 21 9.26 -1.22 -2.94
CA VAL A 21 10.52 -1.98 -3.05
C VAL A 21 10.35 -3.33 -3.72
N ARG A 22 9.13 -3.89 -3.72
CA ARG A 22 8.83 -5.20 -4.30
C ARG A 22 7.36 -5.32 -4.63
N LYS A 23 7.05 -5.99 -5.74
CA LYS A 23 5.70 -6.43 -6.10
C LYS A 23 5.69 -7.95 -6.34
N ARG A 24 4.69 -8.65 -5.80
CA ARG A 24 4.42 -10.06 -6.12
C ARG A 24 2.92 -10.26 -6.32
N GLY A 25 2.50 -10.44 -7.57
CA GLY A 25 1.07 -10.45 -7.90
C GLY A 25 0.44 -9.10 -7.54
N SER A 26 -0.68 -9.11 -6.82
CA SER A 26 -1.35 -7.91 -6.29
C SER A 26 -0.72 -7.33 -5.03
N HIS A 27 0.29 -7.96 -4.42
CA HIS A 27 0.87 -7.49 -3.17
C HIS A 27 2.05 -6.55 -3.46
N HIS A 28 1.91 -5.28 -3.08
CA HIS A 28 2.94 -4.26 -3.19
C HIS A 28 3.57 -4.01 -1.81
N HIS A 29 4.89 -4.10 -1.72
CA HIS A 29 5.65 -3.91 -0.49
C HIS A 29 6.36 -2.55 -0.50
N PHE A 30 6.23 -1.82 0.61
CA PHE A 30 6.73 -0.46 0.77
C PHE A 30 7.72 -0.35 1.93
N LYS A 31 8.74 0.49 1.77
CA LYS A 31 9.72 0.87 2.79
C LYS A 31 9.74 2.39 2.95
N LYS A 32 10.04 2.89 4.14
CA LYS A 32 10.30 4.30 4.39
C LYS A 32 11.59 4.45 5.19
N GLU A 33 12.37 5.48 4.91
CA GLU A 33 13.59 5.76 5.66
C GLU A 33 13.26 5.99 7.14
N GLY A 34 14.08 5.44 8.05
CA GLY A 34 13.84 5.50 9.49
C GLY A 34 12.73 4.58 10.01
N VAL A 35 11.96 3.90 9.13
CA VAL A 35 10.96 2.91 9.53
C VAL A 35 11.55 1.50 9.35
N PRO A 36 11.66 0.68 10.43
CA PRO A 36 12.38 -0.59 10.36
C PRO A 36 11.59 -1.73 9.72
N TYR A 37 10.29 -1.53 9.45
CA TYR A 37 9.40 -2.54 8.90
C TYR A 37 8.90 -2.18 7.50
N LEU A 38 8.40 -3.20 6.78
CA LEU A 38 7.74 -3.04 5.49
C LEU A 38 6.22 -3.03 5.66
N VAL A 39 5.54 -2.24 4.84
CA VAL A 39 4.07 -2.26 4.72
C VAL A 39 3.69 -2.98 3.43
N THR A 40 2.71 -3.87 3.50
CA THR A 40 2.21 -4.59 2.32
C THR A 40 0.79 -4.13 2.00
N ILE A 41 0.60 -3.61 0.79
CA ILE A 41 -0.70 -3.15 0.28
C ILE A 41 -1.14 -4.13 -0.81
N PRO A 42 -2.18 -4.95 -0.57
CA PRO A 42 -2.83 -5.71 -1.64
C PRO A 42 -3.62 -4.76 -2.54
N VAL A 43 -3.46 -4.91 -3.85
CA VAL A 43 -4.13 -4.12 -4.90
C VAL A 43 -5.08 -5.03 -5.67
N HIS A 44 -6.39 -4.85 -5.50
CA HIS A 44 -7.44 -5.66 -6.11
C HIS A 44 -8.24 -4.90 -7.19
N GLY A 45 -7.62 -3.93 -7.87
CA GLY A 45 -8.31 -3.13 -8.89
C GLY A 45 -9.48 -2.35 -8.29
N ASN A 46 -10.70 -2.60 -8.77
CA ASN A 46 -11.92 -1.85 -8.40
C ASN A 46 -12.67 -2.38 -7.16
N GLU A 47 -12.14 -3.38 -6.46
CA GLU A 47 -12.75 -3.85 -5.22
C GLU A 47 -12.28 -3.03 -4.02
N ASP A 48 -13.06 -3.01 -2.95
CA ASP A 48 -12.68 -2.37 -1.69
C ASP A 48 -12.00 -3.38 -0.75
N LEU A 49 -10.99 -2.92 0.00
CA LEU A 49 -10.48 -3.69 1.12
C LEU A 49 -11.52 -3.70 2.24
N GLY A 50 -11.62 -4.83 2.95
CA GLY A 50 -12.39 -4.86 4.19
C GLY A 50 -11.90 -3.77 5.15
N LYS A 51 -12.83 -3.03 5.76
CA LYS A 51 -12.55 -1.84 6.61
C LYS A 51 -11.49 -2.08 7.70
N GLY A 52 -11.41 -3.29 8.24
CA GLY A 52 -10.39 -3.65 9.23
C GLY A 52 -8.97 -3.68 8.66
N LEU A 53 -8.80 -4.26 7.47
CA LEU A 53 -7.51 -4.33 6.79
C LEU A 53 -7.07 -2.94 6.31
N GLU A 54 -7.99 -2.15 5.77
CA GLU A 54 -7.73 -0.77 5.40
C GLU A 54 -7.23 0.06 6.59
N ARG A 55 -7.96 0.05 7.72
CA ARG A 55 -7.53 0.80 8.93
C ARG A 55 -6.16 0.36 9.43
N LYS A 56 -5.86 -0.94 9.35
CA LYS A 56 -4.55 -1.46 9.72
C LYS A 56 -3.46 -0.91 8.81
N ILE A 57 -3.68 -0.93 7.50
CA ILE A 57 -2.72 -0.39 6.53
C ILE A 57 -2.49 1.11 6.76
N LEU A 58 -3.54 1.90 6.96
CA LEU A 58 -3.41 3.34 7.25
C LEU A 58 -2.60 3.57 8.52
N LYS A 59 -2.89 2.83 9.60
CA LYS A 59 -2.11 2.90 10.84
C LYS A 59 -0.65 2.52 10.63
N ASP A 60 -0.38 1.46 9.88
CA ASP A 60 0.99 1.01 9.55
C ASP A 60 1.73 2.05 8.68
N LEU A 61 1.01 2.83 7.88
CA LEU A 61 1.54 3.97 7.13
C LEU A 61 1.73 5.24 7.98
N GLY A 62 1.24 5.25 9.24
CA GLY A 62 1.27 6.39 10.14
C GLY A 62 0.16 7.42 9.91
N LEU A 63 -1.00 6.98 9.39
CA LEU A 63 -2.16 7.79 9.03
C LEU A 63 -3.40 7.43 9.87
#